data_AF-A0A4U3B4P1-F1
#
_entry.id   AF-A0A4U3B4P1-F1
#
_cell.length_a   1.000
_cell.length_b   1.000
_cell.length_c   1.000
_cell.angle_alpha   90.00
_cell.angle_beta   90.00
_cell.angle_gamma   90.00
#
_symmetry.space_group_name_H-M   'P 1'
#
loop_
_entity.id
_entity.type
_entity.pdbx_description
1 polymer ?
#
loop_
_entity_poly.entity_id
_entity_poly.type
_entity_poly.pdbx_seq_one_letter_code
_entity_poly.pdbx_strand_id
1 'polypeptide(L)' 'AKNTHLPLKVNSAGVIPVIFASAFLMTPRTIAQLFPDSSVSQWLVTNLDFAHPIGMTLYVGLIVAFTYFYAFIQVNP' A
#
# COMPACT_ATOMS: atom_id res chain seq x y z
N ALA A 1 -40.28 -1.39 17.82
CA ALA A 1 -38.92 -0.89 18.09
C ALA A 1 -38.22 -0.67 16.75
N LYS A 2 -37.83 0.56 16.40
CA LYS A 2 -36.96 0.80 15.24
C LYS A 2 -35.55 0.42 15.68
N ASN A 3 -35.00 -0.66 15.12
CA ASN A 3 -33.60 -1.00 15.30
C ASN A 3 -32.77 0.12 14.67
N THR A 4 -32.09 0.90 15.50
CA THR A 4 -31.13 1.90 15.04
C THR A 4 -29.86 1.14 14.67
N HIS A 5 -29.62 0.98 13.37
CA HIS A 5 -28.37 0.41 12.85
C HIS A 5 -27.35 1.54 12.73
N LEU A 6 -26.18 1.36 13.35
CA LEU A 6 -25.05 2.25 13.12
C LEU A 6 -24.46 1.87 11.75
N PRO A 7 -24.52 2.74 10.71
CA PRO A 7 -24.10 2.37 9.38
C PRO A 7 -22.57 2.33 9.30
N LEU A 8 -22.00 1.15 9.54
CA LEU A 8 -20.58 0.89 9.33
C LEU A 8 -20.35 0.43 7.89
N LYS A 9 -19.47 1.14 7.17
CA LYS A 9 -19.06 0.75 5.82
C LYS A 9 -18.10 -0.44 5.91
N VAL A 10 -18.29 -1.44 5.05
CA VAL A 10 -17.41 -2.62 4.97
C VAL A 10 -15.99 -2.23 4.56
N ASN A 11 -15.85 -1.22 3.69
CA ASN A 11 -14.59 -0.55 3.40
C ASN A 11 -14.72 0.94 3.74
N SER A 12 -14.54 1.29 5.02
CA SER A 12 -14.46 2.70 5.45
C SER A 12 -13.29 3.42 4.80
N ALA A 13 -12.21 2.69 4.49
CA ALA A 13 -10.94 3.24 4.05
C ALA A 13 -10.92 3.79 2.62
N GLY A 14 -11.87 3.36 1.78
CA GLY A 14 -11.99 3.85 0.40
C GLY A 14 -10.75 3.51 -0.45
N VAL A 15 -10.25 4.49 -1.20
CA VAL A 15 -9.12 4.34 -2.15
C VAL A 15 -7.79 4.88 -1.59
N ILE A 16 -7.79 5.52 -0.42
CA ILE A 16 -6.59 6.17 0.14
C ILE A 16 -5.48 5.15 0.48
N PRO A 17 -5.76 4.00 1.11
CA PRO A 17 -4.73 3.01 1.42
C PRO A 17 -3.97 2.48 0.21
N VAL A 18 -4.66 2.23 -0.91
CA VAL A 18 -4.03 1.69 -2.11
C VAL A 18 -3.10 2.72 -2.77
N ILE A 19 -3.44 4.01 -2.67
CA ILE A 19 -2.58 5.12 -3.12
C ILE A 19 -1.31 5.20 -2.25
N PHE A 20 -1.44 5.06 -0.93
CA PHE A 20 -0.25 5.04 -0.05
C PHE A 20 0.62 3.81 -0.33
N ALA A 21 0.03 2.64 -0.53
CA ALA A 21 0.78 1.43 -0.87
C ALA A 21 1.58 1.59 -2.16
N SER A 22 0.98 2.16 -3.22
CA SER A 22 1.69 2.37 -4.49
C SER A 22 2.79 3.43 -4.38
N ALA A 23 2.56 4.53 -3.66
CA ALA A 23 3.57 5.56 -3.40
C ALA A 23 4.77 4.99 -2.62
N PHE A 24 4.51 4.17 -1.60
CA PHE A 24 5.56 3.56 -0.78
C PHE A 24 6.41 2.57 -1.58
N LEU A 25 5.79 1.79 -2.47
CA LEU A 25 6.50 0.85 -3.35
C LEU A 25 7.31 1.57 -4.43
N MET A 26 6.78 2.66 -4.99
CA MET A 26 7.45 3.45 -6.03
C MET A 26 8.62 4.27 -5.51
N THR A 27 8.56 4.79 -4.28
CA THR A 27 9.60 5.68 -3.72
C THR A 27 11.03 5.10 -3.79
N PRO A 28 11.32 3.89 -3.27
CA PRO A 28 12.66 3.31 -3.36
C PRO A 28 13.06 2.99 -4.81
N ARG A 29 12.11 2.65 -5.69
CA ARG A 29 12.37 2.44 -7.12
C ARG A 29 12.79 3.73 -7.80
N THR A 30 12.09 4.84 -7.53
CA THR A 30 12.43 6.16 -8.08
C THR A 30 13.82 6.60 -7.62
N ILE A 31 14.16 6.39 -6.34
CA ILE A 31 15.50 6.69 -5.82
C ILE A 31 16.55 5.79 -6.50
N ALA A 32 16.29 4.50 -6.66
CA ALA A 32 17.20 3.57 -7.33
C ALA A 32 17.45 3.95 -8.80
N GLN A 33 16.46 4.50 -9.50
CA GLN A 33 16.61 5.01 -10.87
C GLN A 33 17.57 6.20 -10.97
N LEU A 34 17.78 6.96 -9.90
CA LEU A 34 18.75 8.05 -9.86
C LEU A 34 20.20 7.55 -9.78
N PHE A 35 20.41 6.30 -9.38
CA PHE A 35 21.74 5.68 -9.21
C PHE A 35 21.81 4.33 -9.95
N PRO A 36 21.76 4.31 -11.29
CA PRO A 36 21.55 3.09 -12.09
C PRO A 36 22.73 2.09 -12.06
N ASP A 37 23.94 2.56 -11.73
CA ASP A 37 25.16 1.75 -11.78
C ASP A 37 25.38 0.85 -10.55
N SER A 38 24.54 0.98 -9.52
CA SER A 38 24.60 0.13 -8.34
C SER A 38 23.84 -1.18 -8.55
N SER A 39 24.46 -2.31 -8.17
CA SER A 39 23.81 -3.63 -8.16
C SER A 39 22.56 -3.66 -7.27
N VAL A 40 22.57 -2.90 -6.17
CA VAL A 40 21.43 -2.74 -5.27
C VAL A 40 20.29 -1.98 -5.94
N SER A 41 20.60 -0.94 -6.72
CA SER A 41 19.60 -0.18 -7.47
C SER A 41 18.91 -1.04 -8.52
N GLN A 42 19.67 -1.85 -9.25
CA GLN A 42 19.11 -2.78 -10.24
C GLN A 42 18.22 -3.83 -9.56
N TRP A 43 18.67 -4.38 -8.42
CA TRP A 43 17.86 -5.30 -7.63
C TRP A 43 16.55 -4.64 -7.17
N LEU A 44 16.58 -3.41 -6.66
CA LEU A 44 15.39 -2.67 -6.24
C LEU A 44 14.42 -2.44 -7.40
N VAL A 45 14.92 -1.98 -8.56
CA VAL A 45 14.09 -1.69 -9.73
C VAL A 45 13.41 -2.96 -10.27
N THR A 46 14.12 -4.09 -10.31
CA THR A 46 13.56 -5.36 -10.79
C THR A 46 12.58 -5.97 -9.79
N ASN A 47 12.94 -6.03 -8.51
CA ASN A 47 12.15 -6.77 -7.52
C ASN A 47 10.97 -5.98 -6.96
N LEU A 48 11.01 -4.65 -6.98
CA LEU A 48 9.90 -3.77 -6.57
C LEU A 48 8.99 -3.37 -7.74
N ASP A 49 8.87 -4.23 -8.75
CA ASP A 49 7.90 -4.09 -9.83
C ASP A 49 6.64 -4.92 -9.52
N PHE A 50 5.46 -4.41 -9.90
CA PHE A 50 4.18 -5.12 -9.77
C PHE A 50 4.14 -6.42 -10.58
N ALA A 51 4.92 -6.50 -11.67
CA ALA A 51 5.04 -7.69 -12.49
C ALA A 51 5.86 -8.80 -11.82
N HIS A 52 6.65 -8.48 -10.78
CA HIS A 52 7.47 -9.46 -10.09
C HIS A 52 6.77 -10.00 -8.83
N PRO A 53 6.94 -11.29 -8.50
CA PRO A 53 6.28 -11.90 -7.34
C PRO A 53 6.60 -11.18 -6.01
N ILE A 54 7.83 -10.69 -5.86
CA ILE A 54 8.28 -9.97 -4.65
C ILE A 54 7.55 -8.63 -4.53
N GLY A 55 7.57 -7.82 -5.58
CA GLY A 55 6.88 -6.53 -5.62
C GLY A 55 5.37 -6.68 -5.47
N MET A 56 4.76 -7.70 -6.09
CA MET A 56 3.34 -8.01 -5.93
C MET A 56 2.99 -8.42 -4.50
N THR A 57 3.78 -9.30 -3.88
CA THR A 57 3.54 -9.74 -2.49
C THR A 57 3.69 -8.57 -1.52
N LEU A 58 4.73 -7.75 -1.70
CA LEU A 58 4.93 -6.54 -0.91
C LEU A 58 3.78 -5.56 -1.11
N TYR A 59 3.33 -5.34 -2.35
CA TYR A 59 2.22 -4.45 -2.67
C TYR A 59 0.92 -4.87 -1.97
N VAL A 60 0.56 -6.16 -2.06
CA VAL A 60 -0.61 -6.71 -1.36
C VAL A 60 -0.47 -6.57 0.15
N GLY A 61 0.71 -6.88 0.71
CA GLY A 61 0.98 -6.71 2.14
C GLY A 61 0.83 -5.25 2.61
N LEU A 62 1.33 -4.30 1.82
CA LEU A 62 1.19 -2.86 2.09
C LEU A 62 -0.27 -2.42 2.00
N ILE A 63 -1.05 -2.89 1.03
CA ILE A 63 -2.49 -2.60 0.95
C ILE A 63 -3.20 -3.07 2.21
N VAL A 64 -2.97 -4.31 2.65
CA VAL A 64 -3.60 -4.85 3.87
C VAL A 64 -3.21 -4.01 5.09
N ALA A 65 -1.93 -3.71 5.26
CA ALA A 65 -1.42 -2.91 6.37
C ALA A 65 -2.02 -1.50 6.38
N PHE A 66 -1.97 -0.77 5.27
CA PHE A 66 -2.51 0.58 5.18
C PHE A 66 -4.03 0.62 5.28
N THR A 67 -4.73 -0.40 4.77
CA THR A 67 -6.20 -0.46 4.87
C THR A 67 -6.63 -0.62 6.32
N TYR A 68 -5.97 -1.51 7.07
CA TYR A 68 -6.22 -1.66 8.50
C TYR A 68 -5.87 -0.39 9.28
N PHE A 69 -4.69 0.18 9.04
CA PHE A 69 -4.25 1.40 9.71
C PHE A 69 -5.19 2.58 9.46
N TYR A 70 -5.57 2.81 8.20
CA TYR A 70 -6.45 3.91 7.84
C TYR A 70 -7.89 3.69 8.34
N ALA A 71 -8.40 2.46 8.28
CA ALA A 71 -9.69 2.13 8.88
C ALA A 71 -9.69 2.40 10.39
N PHE A 72 -8.61 2.06 11.10
CA PHE A 72 -8.52 2.31 12.54
C PHE A 72 -8.49 3.81 12.88
N ILE A 73 -7.72 4.60 12.13
CA ILE A 73 -7.68 6.07 12.29
C ILE A 73 -9.03 6.71 12.01
N GLN A 74 -9.70 6.29 10.94
CA GLN A 74 -10.94 6.92 10.49
C GLN A 74 -12.14 6.52 11.35
N VAL A 75 -12.18 5.27 11.80
CA VAL A 75 -13.25 4.77 12.66
C VAL A 75 -13.09 5.27 14.09
N ASN A 76 -11.88 5.74 14.48
CA ASN A 76 -11.55 6.47 15.71
C ASN A 76 -12.45 6.03 16.88
N PRO A 77 -12.13 4.89 17.55
CA PRO A 77 -12.98 4.35 18.60
C PRO A 77 -13.28 5.37 19.72
#